data_AF-A0A955K1W8-F1
#
_entry.id   AF-A0A955K1W8-F1
#
_cell.length_a   1.000
_cell.length_b   1.000
_cell.length_c   1.000
_cell.angle_alpha   90.00
_cell.angle_beta   90.00
_cell.angle_gamma   90.00
#
_symmetry.space_group_name_H-M   'P 1'
#
loop_
_entity.id
_entity.type
_entity.pdbx_description
1 polymer ?
#
loop_
_entity_poly.entity_id
_entity_poly.type
_entity_poly.pdbx_seq_one_letter_code
_entity_poly.pdbx_strand_id
1 'polypeptide(L)'
;NMASTKRTIAFYASEEAAKIKQTLIEMLKDSKYNTQSSYTANSEEYPDNEIPFVDKHMSYLNTHPSVDYEHYLANLRLITKVR
;
A
#
# COMPACT_ATOMS: atom_id res chain seq x y z
N ASN A 1 -21.03 4.03 3.49
CA ASN A 1 -21.05 5.51 3.53
C ASN A 1 -20.63 6.03 2.15
N MET A 2 -21.54 6.59 1.35
CA MET A 2 -21.36 6.84 -0.10
C MET A 2 -20.21 7.82 -0.43
N ALA A 3 -19.92 8.76 0.48
CA ALA A 3 -18.83 9.72 0.32
C ALA A 3 -17.43 9.10 0.47
N SER A 4 -17.29 8.07 1.31
CA SER A 4 -16.03 7.34 1.51
C SER A 4 -15.68 6.51 0.27
N THR A 5 -16.66 5.81 -0.32
CA THR A 5 -16.49 5.04 -1.56
C THR A 5 -16.08 5.91 -2.75
N LYS A 6 -16.71 7.08 -2.92
CA LYS A 6 -16.33 8.01 -4.01
C LYS A 6 -14.88 8.50 -3.88
N ARG A 7 -14.42 8.79 -2.66
CA ARG A 7 -13.03 9.19 -2.41
C ARG A 7 -12.05 8.06 -2.73
N THR A 8 -12.36 6.84 -2.31
CA THR A 8 -11.53 5.68 -2.61
C THR A 8 -11.38 5.47 -4.10
N ILE A 9 -12.49 5.54 -4.86
CA ILE A 9 -12.43 5.47 -6.33
C ILE A 9 -11.55 6.59 -6.90
N ALA A 10 -11.70 7.82 -6.41
CA ALA A 10 -10.90 8.96 -6.88
C ALA A 10 -9.41 8.79 -6.58
N PHE A 11 -9.03 8.27 -5.41
CA PHE A 11 -7.63 7.99 -5.08
C PHE A 11 -7.05 6.95 -6.03
N TYR A 12 -7.66 5.76 -6.14
CA TYR A 12 -7.11 4.68 -6.98
C TYR A 12 -7.07 5.01 -8.48
N ALA A 13 -7.85 6.00 -8.93
CA ALA A 13 -7.83 6.51 -10.30
C ALA A 13 -6.80 7.63 -10.53
N SER A 14 -6.10 8.11 -9.49
CA SER A 14 -5.17 9.24 -9.61
C SER A 14 -3.80 8.81 -10.14
N GLU A 15 -3.07 9.76 -10.74
CA GLU A 15 -1.69 9.52 -11.19
C GLU A 15 -0.75 9.23 -10.01
N GLU A 16 -0.99 9.86 -8.85
CA GLU A 16 -0.24 9.60 -7.62
C GLU A 16 -0.40 8.15 -7.19
N ALA A 17 -1.63 7.61 -7.15
CA ALA A 17 -1.86 6.22 -6.81
C ALA A 17 -1.17 5.25 -7.78
N ALA A 18 -1.14 5.58 -9.08
CA ALA A 18 -0.41 4.80 -10.07
C ALA A 18 1.12 4.79 -9.79
N LYS A 19 1.71 5.94 -9.48
CA LYS A 19 3.14 6.08 -9.13
C LYS A 19 3.50 5.33 -7.84
N ILE A 20 2.67 5.46 -6.82
CA ILE A 20 2.83 4.75 -5.54
C ILE A 20 2.79 3.24 -5.78
N LYS A 21 1.77 2.75 -6.50
CA LYS A 21 1.61 1.32 -6.79
C LYS A 21 2.81 0.78 -7.56
N GLN A 22 3.28 1.50 -8.59
CA GLN A 22 4.45 1.10 -9.36
C GLN A 22 5.71 1.00 -8.48
N THR A 23 5.93 1.97 -7.59
CA THR A 23 7.05 1.95 -6.64
C THR A 23 6.98 0.75 -5.69
N LEU A 24 5.79 0.44 -5.16
CA LEU A 24 5.59 -0.71 -4.28
C LEU A 24 5.83 -2.04 -5.00
N ILE A 25 5.42 -2.15 -6.27
CA ILE A 25 5.68 -3.32 -7.12
C ILE A 25 7.19 -3.48 -7.39
N GLU A 26 7.92 -2.39 -7.60
CA GLU A 26 9.37 -2.42 -7.76
C GLU A 26 10.07 -2.91 -6.49
N MET A 27 9.64 -2.42 -5.32
CA MET A 27 10.14 -2.93 -4.03
C MET A 27 9.84 -4.42 -3.84
N LEU A 28 8.64 -4.87 -4.22
CA LEU A 28 8.26 -6.28 -4.14
C LEU A 28 9.15 -7.19 -4.99
N LYS A 29 9.64 -6.68 -6.13
CA LYS A 29 10.52 -7.42 -7.06
C LYS A 29 12.01 -7.36 -6.69
N ASP A 30 12.41 -6.43 -5.83
CA ASP A 30 13.80 -6.24 -5.44
C ASP A 30 14.09 -6.99 -4.12
N SER A 31 14.97 -8.00 -4.21
CA SER A 31 15.37 -8.84 -3.07
C SER A 31 16.09 -8.08 -1.96
N LYS A 32 16.44 -6.81 -2.16
CA LYS A 32 16.97 -5.92 -1.11
C LYS A 32 15.92 -5.50 -0.09
N TYR A 33 14.63 -5.71 -0.35
CA TYR A 33 13.55 -5.32 0.56
C TYR A 33 12.73 -6.53 1.02
N ASN A 34 12.47 -6.60 2.32
CA ASN A 34 11.51 -7.52 2.90
C ASN A 34 10.08 -6.98 2.68
N THR A 35 9.37 -7.59 1.74
CA THR A 35 8.04 -7.18 1.26
C THR A 35 7.00 -8.29 1.44
N GLN A 36 7.11 -9.04 2.53
CA GLN A 36 6.16 -10.12 2.87
C GLN A 36 4.73 -9.59 3.10
N SER A 37 3.75 -10.45 2.80
CA SER A 37 2.36 -10.26 3.21
C SER A 37 2.26 -10.11 4.73
N SER A 38 1.19 -9.48 5.20
CA SER A 38 0.92 -9.31 6.63
C SER A 38 -0.42 -9.93 6.99
N TYR A 39 -0.60 -10.30 8.26
CA TYR A 39 -1.90 -10.73 8.73
C TYR A 39 -2.95 -9.61 8.62
N THR A 40 -4.17 -9.99 8.25
CA THR A 40 -5.36 -9.13 8.25
C THR A 40 -6.56 -9.91 8.80
N ALA A 41 -7.41 -9.24 9.58
CA ALA A 41 -8.66 -9.84 10.07
C ALA A 41 -9.81 -9.74 9.06
N ASN A 42 -9.60 -9.08 7.91
CA ASN A 42 -10.62 -8.94 6.87
C ASN A 42 -10.69 -10.21 6.01
N SER A 43 -11.25 -11.28 6.57
CA SER A 43 -11.37 -12.57 5.90
C SER A 43 -12.37 -12.58 4.73
N GLU A 44 -13.22 -11.56 4.62
CA GLU A 44 -14.13 -11.40 3.47
C GLU A 44 -13.36 -11.00 2.21
N GLU A 45 -12.40 -10.09 2.33
CA GLU A 45 -11.56 -9.62 1.22
C GLU A 45 -10.31 -10.47 1.02
N TYR A 46 -9.73 -10.97 2.13
CA TYR A 46 -8.52 -11.79 2.16
C TYR A 46 -8.80 -13.11 2.88
N PRO A 47 -9.33 -14.15 2.19
CA PRO A 47 -9.79 -15.38 2.82
C PRO A 47 -8.72 -16.19 3.58
N ASP A 48 -7.45 -16.03 3.21
CA ASP A 48 -6.29 -16.61 3.87
C ASP A 48 -5.82 -15.80 5.09
N ASN A 49 -6.46 -14.67 5.37
CA ASN A 49 -6.07 -13.68 6.38
C ASN A 49 -4.69 -13.05 6.11
N GLU A 50 -4.25 -13.03 4.85
CA GLU A 50 -3.03 -12.36 4.44
C GLU A 50 -3.32 -11.20 3.48
N ILE A 51 -2.90 -10.00 3.86
CA ILE A 51 -2.91 -8.84 2.97
C ILE A 51 -1.56 -8.72 2.25
N PRO A 52 -1.53 -8.68 0.90
CA PRO A 52 -0.31 -8.46 0.14
C PRO A 52 0.34 -7.11 0.44
N PHE A 53 1.67 -7.04 0.35
CA PHE A 53 2.45 -5.83 0.64
C PHE A 53 1.93 -4.59 -0.11
N VAL A 54 1.71 -4.69 -1.42
CA VAL A 54 1.23 -3.56 -2.24
C VAL A 54 -0.14 -3.09 -1.74
N ASP A 55 -1.06 -4.03 -1.53
CA ASP A 55 -2.44 -3.71 -1.13
C ASP A 55 -2.49 -3.06 0.24
N LYS A 56 -1.71 -3.58 1.19
CA LYS A 56 -1.57 -3.00 2.54
C LYS A 56 -1.17 -1.53 2.49
N HIS A 57 -0.13 -1.21 1.71
CA HIS A 57 0.41 0.14 1.65
C HIS A 57 -0.49 1.09 0.83
N MET A 58 -1.11 0.61 -0.25
CA MET A 58 -2.11 1.39 -1.00
C MET A 58 -3.34 1.70 -0.14
N SER A 59 -3.86 0.70 0.60
CA SER A 59 -5.00 0.87 1.50
C SER A 59 -4.70 1.85 2.64
N TYR A 60 -3.50 1.79 3.21
CA TYR A 60 -3.04 2.74 4.22
C TYR A 60 -3.06 4.19 3.70
N LEU A 61 -2.47 4.45 2.53
CA LEU A 61 -2.41 5.81 1.95
C LEU A 61 -3.80 6.32 1.53
N ASN A 62 -4.68 5.45 1.02
CA ASN A 62 -6.07 5.80 0.74
C ASN A 62 -6.85 6.22 2.00
N THR A 63 -6.62 5.54 3.12
CA THR A 63 -7.30 5.82 4.40
C THR A 63 -6.68 6.97 5.18
N HIS A 64 -5.44 7.36 4.86
CA HIS A 64 -4.68 8.44 5.51
C HIS A 64 -4.24 9.52 4.49
N PRO A 65 -5.17 10.28 3.88
CA PRO A 65 -4.87 11.20 2.79
C PRO A 65 -4.01 12.41 3.18
N SER A 66 -3.80 12.66 4.48
CA SER A 66 -2.89 13.70 4.97
C SER A 66 -1.42 13.24 5.02
N VAL A 67 -1.15 11.96 4.75
CA VAL A 67 0.21 11.43 4.70
C VAL A 67 0.85 11.83 3.37
N ASP A 68 2.02 12.45 3.46
CA ASP A 68 2.90 12.66 2.30
C ASP A 68 3.43 11.29 1.83
N TYR A 69 3.01 10.88 0.63
CA TYR A 69 3.35 9.57 0.10
C TYR A 69 4.84 9.45 -0.27
N GLU A 70 5.52 10.55 -0.61
CA GLU A 70 6.94 10.51 -0.96
C GLU A 70 7.77 10.21 0.29
N HIS A 71 7.48 10.90 1.39
CA HIS A 71 8.09 10.62 2.69
C HIS A 71 7.73 9.22 3.19
N TYR A 72 6.48 8.79 2.99
CA TYR A 72 6.05 7.44 3.36
C TYR A 72 6.86 6.36 2.64
N LEU A 73 7.00 6.46 1.32
CA LEU A 73 7.75 5.49 0.51
C LEU A 73 9.25 5.51 0.83
N ALA A 74 9.83 6.69 1.10
CA ALA A 74 11.22 6.81 1.54
C ALA A 74 11.45 6.06 2.87
N ASN A 75 10.57 6.27 3.86
CA ASN A 75 10.64 5.56 5.12
C ASN A 75 10.39 4.06 4.96
N LEU A 76 9.44 3.67 4.10
CA LEU A 76 9.12 2.28 3.85
C LEU A 76 10.33 1.52 3.27
N ARG A 77 11.07 2.13 2.34
CA ARG A 77 12.33 1.57 1.81
C ARG A 77 13.38 1.38 2.89
N LEU A 78 13.51 2.31 3.84
CA LEU A 78 14.47 2.21 4.93
C LEU A 78 14.16 1.06 5.89
N ILE A 79 12.89 0.91 6.29
CA ILE A 79 12.48 -0.10 7.27
C ILE A 79 12.41 -1.52 6.69
N THR A 80 12.16 -1.63 5.38
CA THR A 80 12.08 -2.93 4.69
C THR A 80 13.44 -3.42 4.18
N LYS A 81 14.47 -2.57 4.13
CA LYS A 81 15.78 -2.96 3.62
C LYS A 81 16.38 -4.11 4.43
N VAL A 82 16.73 -5.20 3.75
CA VAL A 82 17.44 -6.34 4.32
C VAL A 82 18.85 -5.90 4.72
N ARG A 83 19.29 -6.31 5.92
CA ARG A 83 20.60 -5.96 6.51
C ARG A 83 21.58 -7.12 6.45
#